data_AF-A0A1I5TLG0-F1
#
_entry.id   AF-A0A1I5TLG0-F1
#
_cell.length_a   1.000
_cell.length_b   1.000
_cell.length_c   1.000
_cell.angle_alpha   90.00
_cell.angle_beta   90.00
_cell.angle_gamma   90.00
#
_symmetry.space_group_name_H-M   'P 1'
#
loop_
_entity.id
_entity.type
_entity.pdbx_description
1 polymer ?
#
loop_
_entity_poly.entity_id
_entity_poly.type
_entity_poly.pdbx_seq_one_letter_code
_entity_poly.pdbx_strand_id
1 'polypeptide(L)' 'MKASVITISRQYGSGGRKIGVLLAERLQIPFYDKQLF' A
#
# COMPACT_ATOMS: atom_id res chain seq x y z
N MET A 1 -13.14 15.67 -11.12
CA MET A 1 -11.73 15.35 -10.76
C MET A 1 -11.61 13.84 -10.61
N LYS A 2 -10.53 13.22 -11.09
CA LYS A 2 -10.35 11.76 -11.07
C LYS A 2 -9.42 11.40 -9.91
N ALA A 3 -9.87 10.53 -9.02
CA ALA A 3 -9.02 9.99 -7.97
C ALA A 3 -8.08 8.92 -8.56
N SER A 4 -6.81 8.94 -8.18
CA SER A 4 -5.82 7.93 -8.54
C SER A 4 -5.69 6.92 -7.39
N VAL A 5 -5.75 5.63 -7.70
CA VAL A 5 -5.61 4.55 -6.71
C VAL A 5 -4.40 3.71 -7.09
N ILE A 6 -3.52 3.46 -6.11
CA ILE A 6 -2.34 2.61 -6.27
C ILE A 6 -2.61 1.27 -5.57
N THR A 7 -2.63 0.19 -6.33
CA THR A 7 -2.85 -1.17 -5.79
C THR A 7 -1.55 -1.96 -5.85
N ILE A 8 -1.11 -2.48 -4.71
CA ILE A 8 0.11 -3.31 -4.62
C ILE A 8 -0.30 -4.75 -4.32
N SER A 9 -0.21 -5.62 -5.32
CA SER A 9 -0.31 -7.07 -5.15
C SER A 9 0.96 -7.59 -4.46
N ARG A 10 0.80 -8.50 -3.50
CA ARG A 10 1.93 -9.06 -2.73
C ARG A 10 1.78 -10.55 -2.48
N GLN A 11 2.90 -11.25 -2.47
CA GLN A 11 3.01 -12.63 -1.98
C GLN A 11 3.50 -12.64 -0.53
N TYR A 12 3.30 -13.75 0.18
CA TYR A 12 3.87 -13.91 1.52
C TYR A 12 5.40 -13.80 1.46
N GLY A 13 5.99 -13.09 2.42
CA GLY A 13 7.44 -12.87 2.47
C GLY A 13 8.01 -11.84 1.48
N SER A 14 7.23 -11.31 0.54
CA SER A 14 7.75 -10.38 -0.49
C SER A 14 8.09 -8.97 0.01
N GLY A 15 7.77 -8.66 1.27
CA GLY A 15 7.93 -7.30 1.83
C GLY A 15 6.95 -6.26 1.26
N GLY A 16 5.96 -6.67 0.44
CA GLY A 16 5.05 -5.73 -0.24
C GLY A 16 4.28 -4.79 0.69
N ARG A 17 3.94 -5.23 1.90
CA ARG A 17 3.32 -4.36 2.93
C ARG A 17 4.23 -3.21 3.34
N LYS A 18 5.52 -3.47 3.55
CA LYS A 18 6.51 -2.45 3.94
C LYS A 18 6.66 -1.39 2.85
N ILE A 19 6.70 -1.83 1.58
CA ILE A 19 6.74 -0.92 0.42
C ILE A 19 5.49 -0.03 0.39
N GLY A 20 4.31 -0.60 0.60
CA GLY A 20 3.05 0.15 0.62
C GLY A 20 3.00 1.24 1.70
N VAL A 21 3.49 0.94 2.90
CA VAL A 21 3.59 1.92 4.00
C VAL A 21 4.54 3.06 3.65
N LEU A 22 5.76 2.74 3.22
CA LEU A 22 6.77 3.75 2.85
C LEU A 22 6.30 4.64 1.69
N LEU A 23 5.58 4.06 0.73
CA LEU A 23 5.01 4.81 -0.39
C LEU A 23 3.93 5.78 0.08
N ALA A 24 3.01 5.32 0.94
CA ALA A 24 1.93 6.15 1.46
C ALA A 24 2.46 7.31 2.31
N GLU A 25 3.45 7.06 3.17
CA GLU A 25 4.15 8.10 3.94
C GLU A 25 4.81 9.13 3.02
N ARG A 26 5.56 8.67 2.01
CA ARG A 26 6.26 9.55 1.06
C ARG A 26 5.30 10.42 0.25
N LEU A 27 4.15 9.88 -0.13
CA LEU A 27 3.15 10.60 -0.93
C LEU A 27 2.13 11.36 -0.09
N GLN A 28 2.18 11.23 1.24
CA GLN A 28 1.19 11.79 2.17
C GLN A 28 -0.26 11.42 1.79
N ILE A 29 -0.47 10.16 1.43
CA ILE A 29 -1.79 9.60 1.06
C ILE A 29 -2.23 8.54 2.07
N PRO A 30 -3.54 8.29 2.22
CA PRO A 30 -4.02 7.21 3.07
C PRO A 30 -3.56 5.83 2.58
N PHE A 31 -3.19 4.97 3.53
CA PHE A 31 -2.82 3.58 3.29
C PHE A 31 -3.93 2.65 3.76
N TYR A 32 -4.36 1.74 2.88
CA TYR A 32 -5.33 0.70 3.20
C TYR A 32 -4.70 -0.66 2.95
N ASP A 33 -4.69 -1.52 3.97
CA ASP A 33 -4.26 -2.91 3.85
C ASP A 33 -5.35 -3.82 4.40
N LYS A 34 -5.55 -4.97 3.75
CA LYS A 34 -6.30 -6.05 4.38
C LYS A 34 -5.38 -6.67 5.41
N GLN A 35 -5.57 -6.32 6.69
CA GLN A 35 -5.06 -7.15 7.76
C GLN A 35 -5.68 -8.53 7.59
N LEU A 36 -4.88 -9.46 7.07
CA LEU A 36 -5.14 -10.89 7.13
C LEU A 36 -4.86 -11.27 8.59
N PHE A 37 -5.90 -11.20 9.42
CA PHE A 37 -5.97 -11.93 10.67
C PHE A 37 -6.28 -13.39 10.34
#